data_AF-A0A958J1F1-F1
#
_entry.id   AF-A0A958J1F1-F1
#
_cell.length_a   1.000
_cell.length_b   1.000
_cell.length_c   1.000
_cell.angle_alpha   90.00
_cell.angle_beta   90.00
_cell.angle_gamma   90.00
#
_symmetry.space_group_name_H-M   'P 1'
#
loop_
_entity.id
_entity.type
_entity.pdbx_description
1 polymer ?
#
loop_
_entity_poly.entity_id
_entity_poly.type
_entity_poly.pdbx_seq_one_letter_code
_entity_poly.pdbx_strand_id
1 'polypeptide(L)'
;AAVIIEPITAVRPNFQPKEMIQKVRELTRELDIPLIFDELITGFRLHPKGAQGWYGIEADICSYGKALSGGMAMAVVAGKRKYMDSFDGGDWRYGDDSYPEGVVTYCVGTFMRNPMGLAASHAALQKLQSDSPNLQNELNAKADRFAARVNDIFRRKNAPIELLNGGSIIKFIFTDQNPLNGLFFFLMREKGVLLRERACFVSTAHSEADLDFVLRAIETSVDDMQRSGFMTGSESTSGLRQLPLTDQQMEIWLATQMGDAASCAYNMSTTIRLDGKLDESALRNSVRKLVDRHEALRITFDANGVFQQIAENIEVAIAEKDLSNLDSDARETELQKLQSEENRQPFDLVNG
;
A
#
# COMPACT_ATOMS: atom_id res chain seq x y z
N ALA A 1 -1.69 22.77 20.70
CA ALA A 1 -1.59 21.48 19.98
C ALA A 1 -1.19 21.75 18.53
N ALA A 2 -0.54 20.81 17.84
CA ALA A 2 -0.05 20.97 16.47
C ALA A 2 -0.50 19.77 15.61
N VAL A 3 -0.55 19.94 14.29
CA VAL A 3 -0.70 18.83 13.33
C VAL A 3 0.66 18.56 12.71
N ILE A 4 1.20 17.36 12.91
CA ILE A 4 2.50 16.95 12.38
C ILE A 4 2.29 15.88 11.31
N ILE A 5 2.85 16.09 10.12
CA ILE A 5 2.69 15.18 8.98
C ILE A 5 4.04 14.91 8.34
N GLU A 6 4.38 13.64 8.14
CA GLU A 6 5.37 13.22 7.15
C GLU A 6 4.69 13.23 5.76
N PRO A 7 4.98 14.21 4.87
CA PRO A 7 4.11 14.48 3.72
C PRO A 7 4.08 13.36 2.67
N ILE A 8 5.17 12.61 2.57
CA ILE A 8 5.27 11.34 1.82
C ILE A 8 6.10 10.41 2.68
N THR A 9 5.50 9.29 3.09
CA THR A 9 6.19 8.32 3.94
C THR A 9 7.13 7.44 3.14
N ALA A 10 8.28 7.10 3.73
CA ALA A 10 9.19 6.12 3.13
C ALA A 10 8.57 4.71 3.00
N VAL A 11 7.55 4.39 3.80
CA VAL A 11 6.85 3.09 3.78
C VAL A 11 5.89 2.99 2.60
N ARG A 12 5.21 4.08 2.25
CA ARG A 12 4.25 4.16 1.13
C ARG A 12 4.56 5.39 0.27
N PRO A 13 5.66 5.38 -0.50
CA PRO A 13 6.10 6.55 -1.27
C PRO A 13 5.14 6.91 -2.42
N ASN A 14 4.33 5.97 -2.89
CA ASN A 14 3.30 6.16 -3.90
C ASN A 14 2.01 6.82 -3.35
N PHE A 15 1.79 6.80 -2.02
CA PHE A 15 0.62 7.43 -1.41
C PHE A 15 0.85 8.93 -1.22
N GLN A 16 0.32 9.73 -2.15
CA GLN A 16 0.55 11.19 -2.21
C GLN A 16 -0.77 11.96 -2.24
N PRO A 17 -1.51 12.03 -1.12
CA PRO A 17 -2.88 12.53 -1.07
C PRO A 17 -2.95 14.07 -1.09
N LYS A 18 -2.64 14.68 -2.24
CA LYS A 18 -2.51 16.14 -2.40
C LYS A 18 -3.73 16.91 -1.88
N GLU A 19 -4.94 16.49 -2.26
CA GLU A 19 -6.18 17.17 -1.85
C GLU A 19 -6.40 17.11 -0.33
N MET A 20 -6.09 15.98 0.30
CA MET A 20 -6.18 15.81 1.75
C MET A 20 -5.21 16.77 2.45
N ILE A 21 -3.97 16.82 2.00
CA ILE A 21 -2.93 17.71 2.56
C ILE A 21 -3.33 19.18 2.41
N GLN A 22 -3.88 19.57 1.26
CA GLN A 22 -4.36 20.93 1.04
C GLN A 22 -5.53 21.29 1.96
N LYS A 23 -6.51 20.39 2.14
CA LYS A 23 -7.64 20.57 3.07
C LYS A 23 -7.18 20.66 4.53
N VAL A 24 -6.22 19.82 4.94
CA VAL A 24 -5.62 19.93 6.28
C VAL A 24 -4.94 21.29 6.45
N ARG A 25 -4.27 21.80 5.41
CA ARG A 25 -3.66 23.13 5.48
C ARG A 25 -4.69 24.26 5.58
N GLU A 26 -5.82 24.15 4.90
CA GLU A 26 -6.93 25.10 5.03
C GLU A 26 -7.48 25.10 6.47
N LEU A 27 -7.80 23.93 7.00
CA LEU A 27 -8.36 23.77 8.35
C LEU A 27 -7.38 24.25 9.44
N THR A 28 -6.10 23.92 9.33
CA THR A 28 -5.08 24.37 10.29
C THR A 28 -4.93 25.89 10.30
N ARG A 29 -5.06 26.56 9.15
CA ARG A 29 -5.07 28.03 9.08
C ARG A 29 -6.33 28.63 9.71
N GLU A 30 -7.49 28.07 9.42
CA GLU A 30 -8.77 28.54 9.97
C GLU A 30 -8.79 28.46 11.50
N LEU A 31 -8.23 27.39 12.06
CA LEU A 31 -8.22 27.13 13.50
C LEU A 31 -6.99 27.69 14.25
N ASP A 32 -6.10 28.42 13.56
CA ASP A 32 -4.79 28.86 14.09
C ASP A 32 -3.97 27.73 14.75
N ILE A 33 -4.01 26.54 14.15
CA ILE A 33 -3.24 25.36 14.59
C ILE A 33 -1.98 25.27 13.71
N PRO A 34 -0.76 25.19 14.27
CA PRO A 34 0.44 25.04 13.46
C PRO A 34 0.43 23.70 12.70
N LEU A 35 0.62 23.78 11.38
CA LEU A 35 0.96 22.64 10.55
C LEU A 35 2.47 22.47 10.50
N ILE A 36 2.95 21.30 10.91
CA ILE A 36 4.36 20.93 10.91
C ILE A 36 4.59 19.85 9.85
N PHE A 37 5.50 20.10 8.92
CA PHE A 37 5.95 19.12 7.95
C PHE A 37 7.27 18.47 8.39
N ASP A 38 7.25 17.14 8.55
CA ASP A 38 8.48 16.38 8.68
C ASP A 38 9.08 16.11 7.30
N GLU A 39 9.98 17.00 6.88
CA GLU A 39 10.66 16.98 5.59
C GLU A 39 12.07 16.36 5.68
N LEU A 40 12.33 15.54 6.69
CA LEU A 40 13.62 14.84 6.84
C LEU A 40 13.97 13.96 5.63
N ILE A 41 13.00 13.47 4.86
CA ILE A 41 13.22 12.66 3.65
C ILE A 41 12.84 13.43 2.38
N THR A 42 11.71 14.14 2.41
CA THR A 42 11.14 14.82 1.25
C THR A 42 11.82 16.15 0.92
N GLY A 43 12.40 16.82 1.92
CA GLY A 43 13.05 18.12 1.80
C GLY A 43 14.18 18.10 0.79
N PHE A 44 14.13 19.02 -0.17
CA PHE A 44 15.08 19.18 -1.29
C PHE A 44 15.20 17.97 -2.24
N ARG A 45 14.52 16.86 -1.96
CA ARG A 45 14.54 15.62 -2.75
C ARG A 45 13.48 15.60 -3.84
N LEU A 46 12.22 15.81 -3.46
CA LEU A 46 11.08 15.72 -4.39
C LEU A 46 11.04 16.92 -5.33
N HIS A 47 11.32 18.08 -4.75
CA HIS A 47 11.18 19.39 -5.35
C HIS A 47 12.15 20.34 -4.60
N PRO A 48 12.61 21.45 -5.21
CA PRO A 48 13.53 22.39 -4.54
C PRO A 48 12.99 22.96 -3.22
N LYS A 49 11.66 23.09 -3.12
CA LYS A 49 10.93 23.50 -1.92
C LYS A 49 10.40 22.32 -1.08
N GLY A 50 10.89 21.10 -1.30
CA GLY A 50 10.36 19.90 -0.63
C GLY A 50 8.90 19.61 -0.96
N ALA A 51 8.23 18.89 -0.07
CA ALA A 51 6.82 18.55 -0.17
C ALA A 51 5.90 19.76 -0.16
N GLN A 52 6.31 20.88 0.47
CA GLN A 52 5.59 22.15 0.38
C GLN A 52 5.39 22.58 -1.09
N GLY A 53 6.46 22.59 -1.88
CA GLY A 53 6.36 22.89 -3.31
C GLY A 53 5.64 21.81 -4.11
N TRP A 54 5.84 20.54 -3.76
CA TRP A 54 5.17 19.40 -4.38
C TRP A 54 3.64 19.47 -4.29
N TYR A 55 3.13 19.81 -3.10
CA TYR A 55 1.69 19.94 -2.84
C TYR A 55 1.16 21.35 -3.06
N GLY A 56 2.03 22.34 -3.29
CA GLY A 56 1.64 23.74 -3.47
C GLY A 56 1.07 24.36 -2.21
N ILE A 57 1.63 24.03 -1.05
CA ILE A 57 1.24 24.60 0.25
C ILE A 57 2.45 25.14 1.01
N GLU A 58 2.20 25.94 2.05
CA GLU A 58 3.22 26.42 2.98
C GLU A 58 2.85 25.97 4.40
N ALA A 59 3.71 25.15 5.00
CA ALA A 59 3.60 24.72 6.39
C ALA A 59 4.07 25.85 7.33
N ASP A 60 3.70 25.77 8.60
CA ASP A 60 4.10 26.77 9.58
C ASP A 60 5.50 26.49 10.14
N ILE A 61 5.85 25.20 10.28
CA ILE A 61 7.15 24.70 10.73
C ILE A 61 7.54 23.50 9.86
N CYS A 62 8.82 23.37 9.54
CA CYS A 62 9.38 22.21 8.85
C CYS A 62 10.63 21.71 9.56
N SER A 63 10.80 20.39 9.62
CA SER A 63 12.07 19.75 9.95
C SER A 63 12.78 19.25 8.69
N TYR A 64 14.07 19.53 8.56
CA TYR A 64 14.91 19.10 7.45
C TYR A 64 16.14 18.36 7.97
N GLY A 65 16.75 17.58 7.07
CA GLY A 65 18.00 16.86 7.33
C GLY A 65 18.45 16.15 6.06
N LYS A 66 19.20 15.05 6.21
CA LYS A 66 19.62 14.17 5.11
C LYS A 66 20.20 14.92 3.90
N ALA A 67 19.42 15.15 2.85
CA ALA A 67 19.89 15.80 1.61
C ALA A 67 20.50 17.18 1.87
N LEU A 68 19.96 17.94 2.83
CA LEU A 68 20.47 19.25 3.22
C LEU A 68 21.84 19.18 3.90
N SER A 69 22.22 18.05 4.50
CA SER A 69 23.39 18.00 5.40
C SER A 69 24.71 17.74 4.69
N GLY A 70 24.70 17.49 3.38
CA GLY A 70 25.92 17.16 2.62
C GLY A 70 26.64 15.91 3.15
N GLY A 71 25.91 14.98 3.78
CA GLY A 71 26.46 13.75 4.35
C GLY A 71 26.88 13.85 5.81
N MET A 72 26.86 15.03 6.43
CA MET A 72 27.16 15.22 7.84
C MET A 72 25.93 15.04 8.74
N ALA A 73 26.14 14.82 10.04
CA ALA A 73 25.04 14.80 11.01
C ALA A 73 24.48 16.22 11.20
N MET A 74 23.26 16.46 10.70
CA MET A 74 22.56 17.73 10.85
C MET A 74 21.04 17.53 10.73
N ALA A 75 20.32 18.27 11.55
CA ALA A 75 18.90 18.52 11.40
C ALA A 75 18.65 20.04 11.51
N VAL A 76 17.64 20.53 10.83
CA VAL A 76 17.24 21.94 10.82
C VAL A 76 15.76 22.01 11.10
N VAL A 77 15.36 22.89 12.00
CA VAL A 77 13.95 23.32 12.13
C VAL A 77 13.88 24.73 11.57
N ALA A 78 12.95 24.97 10.67
CA ALA A 78 12.71 26.29 10.08
C ALA A 78 11.20 26.52 9.95
N GLY A 79 10.76 27.77 9.93
CA GLY A 79 9.34 28.06 9.85
C GLY A 79 9.06 29.54 9.99
N LYS A 80 7.79 29.86 10.23
CA LYS A 80 7.35 31.24 10.42
C LYS A 80 7.89 31.83 11.72
N ARG A 81 8.17 33.13 11.67
CA ARG A 81 8.63 33.95 12.80
C ARG A 81 7.86 33.67 14.10
N LYS A 82 6.51 33.64 14.03
CA LYS A 82 5.58 33.33 15.14
C LYS A 82 6.02 32.13 15.99
N TYR A 83 6.68 31.13 15.39
CA TYR A 83 7.15 29.93 16.09
C TYR A 83 8.67 29.91 16.28
N MET A 84 9.45 30.53 15.39
CA MET A 84 10.92 30.53 15.49
C MET A 84 11.43 31.48 16.58
N ASP A 85 10.69 32.55 16.89
CA ASP A 85 11.02 33.47 17.98
C ASP A 85 11.04 32.79 19.35
N SER A 86 10.46 31.59 19.48
CA SER A 86 10.59 30.79 20.69
C SER A 86 12.02 30.31 20.98
N PHE A 87 12.95 30.36 20.02
CA PHE A 87 14.34 29.94 20.23
C PHE A 87 15.25 31.04 20.79
N ASP A 88 15.00 32.31 20.46
CA ASP A 88 15.88 33.45 20.81
C ASP A 88 15.14 34.70 21.31
N GLY A 89 13.81 34.69 21.32
CA GLY A 89 12.96 35.79 21.77
C GLY A 89 12.61 36.79 20.67
N GLY A 90 13.03 36.54 19.42
CA GLY A 90 12.73 37.39 18.26
C GLY A 90 13.79 38.42 17.91
N ASP A 91 13.63 39.00 16.72
CA ASP A 91 14.56 39.95 16.11
C ASP A 91 14.68 41.26 16.90
N TRP A 92 15.90 41.79 17.00
CA TRP A 92 16.23 43.12 17.53
C TRP A 92 17.46 43.68 16.78
N ARG A 93 17.81 44.95 17.00
CA ARG A 93 18.88 45.65 16.27
C ARG A 93 19.81 46.42 17.20
N TYR A 94 21.07 46.54 16.79
CA TYR A 94 22.01 47.45 17.44
C TYR A 94 21.68 48.90 17.08
N GLY A 95 21.76 49.79 18.07
CA GLY A 95 21.62 51.24 17.87
C GLY A 95 20.18 51.76 17.92
N ASP A 96 19.20 50.92 18.26
CA ASP A 96 17.85 51.32 18.63
C ASP A 96 17.44 50.72 19.99
N ASP A 97 16.21 50.97 20.41
CA ASP A 97 15.65 50.51 21.69
C ASP A 97 14.96 49.13 21.60
N SER A 98 15.16 48.37 20.51
CA SER A 98 14.53 47.06 20.34
C SER A 98 15.19 45.98 21.20
N TYR A 99 14.39 45.02 21.66
CA TYR A 99 14.84 43.86 22.45
C TYR A 99 13.97 42.62 22.16
N PRO A 100 14.42 41.40 22.48
CA PRO A 100 13.62 40.19 22.33
C PRO A 100 12.37 40.22 23.22
N GLU A 101 11.18 40.27 22.63
CA GLU A 101 9.88 40.32 23.34
C GLU A 101 9.25 38.93 23.54
N GLY A 102 9.72 37.92 22.80
CA GLY A 102 9.16 36.58 22.78
C GLY A 102 9.54 35.73 24.00
N VAL A 103 8.68 34.76 24.35
CA VAL A 103 8.98 33.75 25.36
C VAL A 103 9.95 32.72 24.78
N VAL A 104 11.10 32.53 25.44
CA VAL A 104 12.15 31.60 25.00
C VAL A 104 11.93 30.21 25.61
N THR A 105 11.97 29.18 24.76
CA THR A 105 12.02 27.78 25.14
C THR A 105 13.46 27.28 25.25
N TYR A 106 13.68 26.20 26.00
CA TYR A 106 15.01 25.64 26.20
C TYR A 106 15.43 24.74 25.03
N CYS A 107 16.50 25.12 24.31
CA CYS A 107 17.10 24.31 23.25
C CYS A 107 18.64 24.38 23.33
N VAL A 108 19.31 23.26 23.60
CA VAL A 108 20.78 23.17 23.68
C VAL A 108 21.29 21.92 22.96
N GLY A 109 22.54 21.94 22.53
CA GLY A 109 23.21 20.77 21.97
C GLY A 109 24.65 21.06 21.61
N THR A 110 25.57 20.24 22.11
CA THR A 110 27.02 20.40 21.95
C THR A 110 27.46 20.55 20.50
N PHE A 111 26.79 19.84 19.58
CA PHE A 111 27.12 19.83 18.15
C PHE A 111 26.22 20.72 17.29
N MET A 112 25.36 21.53 17.91
CA MET A 112 24.59 22.54 17.17
C MET A 112 25.56 23.49 16.47
N ARG A 113 25.31 23.75 15.19
CA ARG A 113 26.14 24.65 14.36
C ARG A 113 27.61 24.22 14.29
N ASN A 114 27.90 22.91 14.37
CA ASN A 114 29.27 22.42 14.21
C ASN A 114 29.83 22.85 12.83
N PRO A 115 31.09 23.34 12.75
CA PRO A 115 31.61 23.97 11.53
C PRO A 115 31.61 23.04 10.30
N MET A 116 31.95 21.77 10.49
CA MET A 116 31.97 20.76 9.42
C MET A 116 30.58 20.55 8.81
N GLY A 117 29.56 20.40 9.67
CA GLY A 117 28.18 20.27 9.24
C GLY A 117 27.69 21.51 8.50
N LEU A 118 27.99 22.71 9.01
CA LEU A 118 27.60 23.96 8.34
C LEU A 118 28.25 24.11 6.97
N ALA A 119 29.55 23.82 6.85
CA ALA A 119 30.26 23.87 5.57
C ALA A 119 29.71 22.87 4.55
N ALA A 120 29.48 21.62 4.98
CA ALA A 120 28.90 20.58 4.12
C ALA A 120 27.47 20.93 3.68
N SER A 121 26.65 21.44 4.59
CA SER A 121 25.29 21.87 4.28
C SER A 121 25.26 23.07 3.34
N HIS A 122 26.15 24.06 3.55
CA HIS A 122 26.27 25.21 2.66
C HIS A 122 26.64 24.79 1.23
N ALA A 123 27.63 23.90 1.07
CA ALA A 123 28.01 23.38 -0.23
C ALA A 123 26.87 22.57 -0.90
N ALA A 124 26.18 21.73 -0.13
CA ALA A 124 25.03 20.97 -0.63
C ALA A 124 23.89 21.89 -1.10
N LEU A 125 23.55 22.91 -0.31
CA LEU A 125 22.50 23.87 -0.65
C LEU A 125 22.87 24.74 -1.84
N GLN A 126 24.13 25.17 -1.98
CA GLN A 126 24.60 25.89 -3.18
C GLN A 126 24.44 25.03 -4.44
N LYS A 127 24.80 23.76 -4.37
CA LYS A 127 24.64 22.83 -5.50
C LYS A 127 23.17 22.56 -5.83
N LEU A 128 22.34 22.38 -4.80
CA LEU A 128 20.89 22.25 -4.98
C LEU A 128 20.32 23.51 -5.60
N GLN A 129 20.71 24.70 -5.15
CA GLN A 129 20.23 25.97 -5.68
C GLN A 129 20.64 26.16 -7.14
N SER A 130 21.87 25.78 -7.53
CA SER A 130 22.34 25.94 -8.91
C SER A 130 21.63 25.02 -9.90
N ASP A 131 21.34 23.79 -9.49
CA ASP A 131 20.84 22.75 -10.40
C ASP A 131 19.30 22.58 -10.36
N SER A 132 18.64 23.15 -9.35
CA SER A 132 17.19 23.10 -9.20
C SER A 132 16.46 23.98 -10.23
N PRO A 133 15.26 23.58 -10.72
CA PRO A 133 14.53 22.35 -10.40
C PRO A 133 14.93 21.14 -11.26
N ASN A 134 15.82 21.32 -12.24
CA ASN A 134 16.15 20.29 -13.23
C ASN A 134 16.72 19.04 -12.57
N LEU A 135 17.56 19.20 -11.54
CA LEU A 135 18.09 18.07 -10.75
C LEU A 135 16.99 17.17 -10.22
N GLN A 136 15.96 17.72 -9.59
CA GLN A 136 14.86 16.94 -9.03
C GLN A 136 13.99 16.33 -10.14
N ASN A 137 13.70 17.10 -11.19
CA ASN A 137 12.91 16.61 -12.33
C ASN A 137 13.59 15.40 -13.00
N GLU A 138 14.88 15.49 -13.29
CA GLU A 138 15.65 14.41 -13.91
C GLU A 138 15.77 13.19 -12.98
N LEU A 139 16.04 13.43 -11.70
CA LEU A 139 16.17 12.37 -10.71
C LEU A 139 14.83 11.63 -10.48
N ASN A 140 13.72 12.35 -10.44
CA ASN A 140 12.38 11.76 -10.33
C ASN A 140 12.06 10.96 -11.59
N ALA A 141 12.27 11.52 -12.79
CA ALA A 141 12.04 10.80 -14.04
C ALA A 141 12.92 9.55 -14.18
N LYS A 142 14.17 9.59 -13.70
CA LYS A 142 15.07 8.42 -13.64
C LYS A 142 14.49 7.34 -12.73
N ALA A 143 14.00 7.71 -11.54
CA ALA A 143 13.39 6.78 -10.61
C ALA A 143 12.07 6.19 -11.14
N ASP A 144 11.23 6.98 -11.80
CA ASP A 144 9.98 6.53 -12.43
C ASP A 144 10.27 5.50 -13.53
N ARG A 145 11.24 5.79 -14.42
CA ARG A 145 11.66 4.84 -15.47
C ARG A 145 12.20 3.55 -14.87
N PHE A 146 13.03 3.64 -13.83
CA PHE A 146 13.56 2.47 -13.14
C PHE A 146 12.44 1.64 -12.51
N ALA A 147 11.51 2.27 -11.77
CA ALA A 147 10.39 1.59 -11.14
C ALA A 147 9.48 0.88 -12.15
N ALA A 148 9.18 1.55 -13.28
CA ALA A 148 8.39 0.95 -14.36
C ALA A 148 9.07 -0.31 -14.95
N ARG A 149 10.39 -0.27 -15.16
CA ARG A 149 11.17 -1.41 -15.68
C ARG A 149 11.23 -2.57 -14.68
N VAL A 150 11.37 -2.29 -13.40
CA VAL A 150 11.33 -3.32 -12.34
C VAL A 150 9.94 -3.98 -12.27
N ASN A 151 8.87 -3.18 -12.24
CA ASN A 151 7.51 -3.71 -12.19
C ASN A 151 7.12 -4.46 -13.47
N ASP A 152 7.70 -4.12 -14.63
CA ASP A 152 7.57 -4.93 -15.84
C ASP A 152 8.19 -6.32 -15.68
N ILE A 153 9.40 -6.43 -15.11
CA ILE A 153 10.03 -7.72 -14.78
C ILE A 153 9.13 -8.54 -13.87
N PHE A 154 8.64 -7.95 -12.77
CA PHE A 154 7.78 -8.66 -11.82
C PHE A 154 6.49 -9.15 -12.46
N ARG A 155 5.83 -8.32 -13.29
CA ARG A 155 4.62 -8.74 -14.02
C ARG A 155 4.91 -9.86 -15.02
N ARG A 156 5.96 -9.74 -15.86
CA ARG A 156 6.32 -10.78 -16.83
C ARG A 156 6.66 -12.12 -16.19
N LYS A 157 7.26 -12.10 -14.99
CA LYS A 157 7.61 -13.31 -14.24
C LYS A 157 6.52 -13.78 -13.28
N ASN A 158 5.39 -13.08 -13.21
CA ASN A 158 4.35 -13.30 -12.22
C ASN A 158 4.91 -13.38 -10.78
N ALA A 159 5.89 -12.53 -10.46
CA ALA A 159 6.51 -12.50 -9.15
C ALA A 159 5.63 -11.67 -8.19
N PRO A 160 5.37 -12.14 -6.96
CA PRO A 160 4.52 -11.45 -6.00
C PRO A 160 5.23 -10.26 -5.33
N ILE A 161 5.91 -9.42 -6.12
CA ILE A 161 6.64 -8.23 -5.65
C ILE A 161 6.18 -7.01 -6.45
N GLU A 162 6.06 -5.87 -5.79
CA GLU A 162 5.87 -4.56 -6.43
C GLU A 162 6.94 -3.59 -5.92
N LEU A 163 7.46 -2.74 -6.82
CA LEU A 163 8.28 -1.60 -6.48
C LEU A 163 7.42 -0.33 -6.46
N LEU A 164 7.14 0.18 -5.27
CA LEU A 164 6.51 1.46 -5.05
C LEU A 164 7.53 2.58 -5.20
N ASN A 165 7.15 3.72 -5.77
CA ASN A 165 8.01 4.90 -5.80
C ASN A 165 7.26 6.22 -5.59
N GLY A 166 8.02 7.24 -5.19
CA GLY A 166 7.56 8.61 -4.98
C GLY A 166 8.73 9.57 -5.07
N GLY A 167 8.83 10.29 -6.20
CA GLY A 167 10.08 10.90 -6.61
C GLY A 167 11.19 9.83 -6.68
N SER A 168 12.32 10.09 -6.04
CA SER A 168 13.45 9.15 -5.97
C SER A 168 13.46 8.17 -4.79
N ILE A 169 12.38 8.13 -4.02
CA ILE A 169 12.20 7.17 -2.94
C ILE A 169 11.58 5.90 -3.53
N ILE A 170 12.19 4.75 -3.28
CA ILE A 170 11.70 3.45 -3.78
C ILE A 170 11.53 2.45 -2.63
N LYS A 171 10.52 1.60 -2.72
CA LYS A 171 10.20 0.60 -1.69
C LYS A 171 9.66 -0.66 -2.33
N PHE A 172 10.35 -1.77 -2.14
CA PHE A 172 9.84 -3.09 -2.50
C PHE A 172 8.79 -3.52 -1.46
N ILE A 173 7.67 -4.02 -1.95
CA ILE A 173 6.63 -4.68 -1.17
C ILE A 173 6.37 -6.06 -1.76
N PHE A 174 6.07 -7.03 -0.91
CA PHE A 174 5.57 -8.32 -1.35
C PHE A 174 4.06 -8.31 -1.28
N THR A 175 3.42 -8.93 -2.27
CA THR A 175 1.97 -8.94 -2.46
C THR A 175 1.33 -10.23 -1.95
N ASP A 176 2.14 -11.23 -1.59
CA ASP A 176 1.76 -12.44 -0.90
C ASP A 176 2.31 -12.46 0.55
N GLN A 177 1.91 -13.47 1.32
CA GLN A 177 2.32 -13.64 2.73
C GLN A 177 3.44 -14.67 2.90
N ASN A 178 4.23 -14.93 1.86
CA ASN A 178 5.29 -15.92 1.92
C ASN A 178 6.40 -15.48 2.91
N PRO A 179 6.67 -16.25 4.00
CA PRO A 179 7.64 -15.87 5.01
C PRO A 179 9.09 -15.84 4.48
N LEU A 180 9.36 -16.46 3.34
CA LEU A 180 10.68 -16.55 2.72
C LEU A 180 10.98 -15.40 1.74
N ASN A 181 10.03 -14.49 1.54
CA ASN A 181 10.19 -13.32 0.68
C ASN A 181 11.45 -12.49 1.00
N GLY A 182 11.85 -12.43 2.28
CA GLY A 182 13.06 -11.74 2.70
C GLY A 182 14.36 -12.25 2.02
N LEU A 183 14.39 -13.51 1.56
CA LEU A 183 15.53 -14.08 0.84
C LEU A 183 15.90 -13.29 -0.41
N PHE A 184 14.93 -12.65 -1.06
CA PHE A 184 15.15 -11.78 -2.21
C PHE A 184 16.26 -10.74 -1.93
N PHE A 185 16.20 -10.06 -0.78
CA PHE A 185 17.20 -9.03 -0.45
C PHE A 185 18.58 -9.61 -0.14
N PHE A 186 18.67 -10.85 0.35
CA PHE A 186 19.95 -11.53 0.53
C PHE A 186 20.58 -11.88 -0.83
N LEU A 187 19.79 -12.39 -1.77
CA LEU A 187 20.25 -12.66 -3.14
C LEU A 187 20.69 -11.38 -3.87
N MET A 188 19.96 -10.28 -3.69
CA MET A 188 20.38 -8.99 -4.24
C MET A 188 21.77 -8.59 -3.72
N ARG A 189 22.02 -8.76 -2.41
CA ARG A 189 23.32 -8.47 -1.80
C ARG A 189 24.42 -9.41 -2.26
N GLU A 190 24.12 -10.70 -2.40
CA GLU A 190 25.06 -11.69 -2.97
C GLU A 190 25.47 -11.30 -4.40
N LYS A 191 24.53 -10.83 -5.21
CA LYS A 191 24.75 -10.33 -6.57
C LYS A 191 25.36 -8.92 -6.62
N GLY A 192 25.84 -8.40 -5.49
CA GLY A 192 26.57 -7.12 -5.41
C GLY A 192 25.68 -5.88 -5.37
N VAL A 193 24.37 -6.02 -5.18
CA VAL A 193 23.44 -4.90 -5.04
C VAL A 193 23.02 -4.73 -3.59
N LEU A 194 23.44 -3.64 -2.95
CA LEU A 194 23.02 -3.32 -1.59
C LEU A 194 21.57 -2.81 -1.55
N LEU A 195 20.62 -3.75 -1.56
CA LEU A 195 19.21 -3.50 -1.24
C LEU A 195 18.89 -4.01 0.16
N ARG A 196 17.97 -3.30 0.82
CA ARG A 196 17.44 -3.65 2.14
C ARG A 196 15.92 -3.74 2.05
N GLU A 197 15.34 -4.37 3.06
CA GLU A 197 13.90 -4.52 3.27
C GLU A 197 13.23 -3.15 3.50
N ARG A 198 14.00 -2.08 3.74
CA ARG A 198 13.54 -0.71 3.99
C ARG A 198 13.49 0.09 2.69
N ALA A 199 12.95 1.31 2.77
CA ALA A 199 13.01 2.23 1.64
C ALA A 199 14.46 2.44 1.19
N CYS A 200 14.65 2.39 -0.12
CA CYS A 200 15.91 2.67 -0.80
C CYS A 200 15.74 3.94 -1.65
N PHE A 201 16.84 4.42 -2.24
CA PHE A 201 16.83 5.69 -2.96
C PHE A 201 17.63 5.58 -4.25
N VAL A 202 17.08 6.15 -5.32
CA VAL A 202 17.86 6.45 -6.52
C VAL A 202 18.64 7.75 -6.26
N SER A 203 19.90 7.79 -6.68
CA SER A 203 20.76 8.97 -6.56
C SER A 203 21.12 9.54 -7.92
N THR A 204 21.56 10.80 -7.94
CA THR A 204 22.04 11.46 -9.16
C THR A 204 23.24 10.74 -9.78
N ALA A 205 24.06 10.08 -8.94
CA ALA A 205 25.26 9.35 -9.37
C ALA A 205 24.97 8.01 -10.06
N HIS A 206 23.78 7.43 -9.92
CA HIS A 206 23.45 6.19 -10.64
C HIS A 206 23.41 6.46 -12.14
N SER A 207 24.29 5.80 -12.89
CA SER A 207 24.24 5.75 -14.35
C SER A 207 23.16 4.79 -14.83
N GLU A 208 22.78 4.87 -16.11
CA GLU A 208 21.88 3.87 -16.70
C GLU A 208 22.50 2.46 -16.65
N ALA A 209 23.82 2.34 -16.75
CA ALA A 209 24.52 1.06 -16.62
C ALA A 209 24.40 0.45 -15.21
N ASP A 210 24.45 1.29 -14.17
CA ASP A 210 24.23 0.85 -12.79
C ASP A 210 22.80 0.34 -12.60
N LEU A 211 21.81 1.08 -13.13
CA LEU A 211 20.39 0.69 -13.05
C LEU A 211 20.11 -0.59 -13.85
N ASP A 212 20.73 -0.76 -15.02
CA ASP A 212 20.65 -1.98 -15.83
C ASP A 212 21.28 -3.18 -15.11
N PHE A 213 22.38 -2.97 -14.38
CA PHE A 213 22.97 -3.99 -13.52
C PHE A 213 21.99 -4.41 -12.42
N VAL A 214 21.35 -3.46 -11.74
CA VAL A 214 20.34 -3.76 -10.72
C VAL A 214 19.15 -4.52 -11.31
N LEU A 215 18.67 -4.14 -12.51
CA LEU A 215 17.57 -4.84 -13.18
C LEU A 215 17.91 -6.31 -13.48
N ARG A 216 19.12 -6.58 -13.99
CA ARG A 216 19.60 -7.96 -14.21
C ARG A 216 19.70 -8.74 -12.90
N ALA A 217 20.19 -8.12 -11.84
CA ALA A 217 20.26 -8.75 -10.52
C ALA A 217 18.85 -9.08 -10.00
N ILE A 218 17.87 -8.18 -10.12
CA ILE A 218 16.47 -8.43 -9.76
C ILE A 218 15.89 -9.59 -10.56
N GLU A 219 16.01 -9.55 -11.88
CA GLU A 219 15.47 -10.58 -12.78
C GLU A 219 16.05 -11.96 -12.45
N THR A 220 17.37 -12.07 -12.27
CA THR A 220 18.01 -13.34 -11.92
C THR A 220 17.69 -13.80 -10.49
N SER A 221 17.56 -12.89 -9.52
CA SER A 221 17.13 -13.25 -8.15
C SER A 221 15.71 -13.81 -8.12
N VAL A 222 14.79 -13.23 -8.90
CA VAL A 222 13.43 -13.77 -9.04
C VAL A 222 13.48 -15.16 -9.69
N ASP A 223 14.26 -15.34 -10.76
CA ASP A 223 14.43 -16.64 -11.42
C ASP A 223 14.98 -17.71 -10.45
N ASP A 224 15.99 -17.37 -9.66
CA ASP A 224 16.61 -18.29 -8.71
C ASP A 224 15.64 -18.69 -7.59
N MET A 225 14.83 -17.75 -7.09
CA MET A 225 13.80 -18.03 -6.09
C MET A 225 12.65 -18.87 -6.66
N GLN A 226 12.21 -18.60 -7.88
CA GLN A 226 11.14 -19.36 -8.54
C GLN A 226 11.59 -20.79 -8.86
N ARG A 227 12.80 -20.97 -9.42
CA ARG A 227 13.38 -22.30 -9.69
C ARG A 227 13.55 -23.14 -8.44
N SER A 228 13.83 -22.48 -7.31
CA SER A 228 14.04 -23.13 -6.02
C SER A 228 12.74 -23.31 -5.22
N GLY A 229 11.58 -22.93 -5.79
CA GLY A 229 10.27 -23.05 -5.14
C GLY A 229 10.05 -22.10 -3.95
N PHE A 230 10.90 -21.07 -3.80
CA PHE A 230 10.77 -20.05 -2.75
C PHE A 230 9.92 -18.86 -3.14
N MET A 231 9.53 -18.76 -4.40
CA MET A 231 8.67 -17.71 -4.94
C MET A 231 7.75 -18.30 -5.99
N THR A 232 6.49 -17.89 -5.99
CA THR A 232 5.57 -18.27 -7.05
C THR A 232 5.96 -17.52 -8.33
N GLY A 233 6.09 -18.28 -9.42
CA GLY A 233 6.18 -17.81 -10.79
C GLY A 233 5.29 -18.74 -11.60
N SER A 234 4.36 -18.21 -12.40
CA SER A 234 3.32 -19.06 -12.96
C SER A 234 3.93 -20.07 -13.95
N GLU A 235 3.77 -21.36 -13.67
CA GLU A 235 3.02 -22.15 -14.64
C GLU A 235 1.64 -21.50 -14.76
N SER A 236 1.28 -21.13 -15.98
CA SER A 236 0.00 -20.54 -16.32
C SER A 236 -1.12 -21.50 -15.94
N THR A 237 -1.76 -21.28 -14.80
CA THR A 237 -3.15 -21.73 -14.61
C THR A 237 -4.06 -20.66 -15.19
N SER A 238 -4.43 -20.87 -16.44
CA SER A 238 -5.50 -20.13 -17.10
C SER A 238 -6.79 -20.20 -16.26
N GLY A 239 -7.38 -19.04 -15.95
CA GLY A 239 -8.80 -18.93 -15.61
C GLY A 239 -9.19 -18.66 -14.15
N LEU A 240 -8.25 -18.52 -13.21
CA LEU A 240 -8.57 -18.23 -11.81
C LEU A 240 -7.93 -16.91 -11.36
N ARG A 241 -8.79 -15.93 -11.06
CA ARG A 241 -8.37 -14.66 -10.47
C ARG A 241 -8.28 -14.82 -8.96
N GLN A 242 -7.08 -14.72 -8.40
CA GLN A 242 -6.81 -14.89 -6.97
C GLN A 242 -6.69 -13.53 -6.28
N LEU A 243 -7.40 -13.36 -5.16
CA LEU A 243 -7.35 -12.16 -4.31
C LEU A 243 -7.19 -12.60 -2.84
N PRO A 244 -6.60 -11.78 -1.95
CA PRO A 244 -6.59 -12.10 -0.52
C PRO A 244 -8.02 -12.14 0.03
N LEU A 245 -8.28 -13.00 1.03
CA LEU A 245 -9.52 -12.92 1.79
C LEU A 245 -9.60 -11.58 2.54
N THR A 246 -10.81 -11.05 2.69
CA THR A 246 -11.07 -9.99 3.66
C THR A 246 -11.07 -10.56 5.09
N ASP A 247 -10.91 -9.71 6.10
CA ASP A 247 -11.00 -10.13 7.50
C ASP A 247 -12.32 -10.86 7.80
N GLN A 248 -13.44 -10.43 7.21
CA GLN A 248 -14.73 -11.10 7.37
C GLN A 248 -14.79 -12.47 6.68
N GLN A 249 -14.19 -12.61 5.48
CA GLN A 249 -14.14 -13.91 4.79
C GLN A 249 -13.24 -14.90 5.53
N MET A 250 -12.14 -14.43 6.12
CA MET A 250 -11.26 -15.22 6.98
C MET A 250 -12.02 -15.73 8.22
N GLU A 251 -12.84 -14.89 8.85
CA GLU A 251 -13.66 -15.31 10.00
C GLU A 251 -14.63 -16.44 9.64
N ILE A 252 -15.28 -16.35 8.47
CA ILE A 252 -16.16 -17.41 7.96
C ILE A 252 -15.37 -18.69 7.69
N TRP A 253 -14.20 -18.60 7.04
CA TRP A 253 -13.35 -19.76 6.79
C TRP A 253 -12.89 -20.45 8.08
N LEU A 254 -12.47 -19.67 9.09
CA LEU A 254 -12.10 -20.22 10.39
C LEU A 254 -13.29 -20.93 11.07
N ALA A 255 -14.50 -20.37 10.95
CA ALA A 255 -15.70 -21.02 11.47
C ALA A 255 -15.96 -22.37 10.78
N THR A 256 -15.68 -22.52 9.48
CA THR A 256 -15.81 -23.82 8.82
C THR A 256 -14.80 -24.85 9.31
N GLN A 257 -13.61 -24.42 9.74
CA GLN A 257 -12.60 -25.32 10.33
C GLN A 257 -12.95 -25.78 11.76
N MET A 258 -13.84 -25.07 12.45
CA MET A 258 -14.26 -25.40 13.82
C MET A 258 -15.34 -26.49 13.89
N GLY A 259 -15.92 -26.85 12.74
CA GLY A 259 -16.89 -27.94 12.59
C GLY A 259 -18.24 -27.50 12.00
N ASP A 260 -19.05 -28.48 11.60
CA ASP A 260 -20.27 -28.28 10.80
C ASP A 260 -21.27 -27.32 11.43
N ALA A 261 -21.43 -27.34 12.75
CA ALA A 261 -22.36 -26.45 13.45
C ALA A 261 -21.95 -24.97 13.35
N ALA A 262 -20.65 -24.68 13.39
CA ALA A 262 -20.14 -23.32 13.22
C ALA A 262 -20.18 -22.87 11.75
N SER A 263 -19.91 -23.79 10.82
CA SER A 263 -20.07 -23.57 9.38
C SER A 263 -21.52 -23.18 9.01
N CYS A 264 -22.48 -24.00 9.43
CA CYS A 264 -23.89 -23.81 9.09
C CYS A 264 -24.51 -22.56 9.74
N ALA A 265 -23.87 -21.94 10.73
CA ALA A 265 -24.33 -20.68 11.31
C ALA A 265 -24.37 -19.53 10.29
N TYR A 266 -23.62 -19.65 9.19
CA TYR A 266 -23.60 -18.70 8.08
C TYR A 266 -24.50 -19.08 6.91
N ASN A 267 -25.19 -20.22 6.96
CA ASN A 267 -26.12 -20.62 5.91
C ASN A 267 -27.32 -19.66 5.88
N MET A 268 -27.55 -19.07 4.71
CA MET A 268 -28.74 -18.28 4.42
C MET A 268 -29.58 -18.99 3.36
N SER A 269 -30.82 -19.32 3.70
CA SER A 269 -31.78 -19.90 2.75
C SER A 269 -33.01 -19.01 2.59
N THR A 270 -33.65 -19.15 1.43
CA THR A 270 -34.94 -18.56 1.15
C THR A 270 -35.78 -19.55 0.37
N THR A 271 -37.11 -19.51 0.54
CA THR A 271 -38.05 -20.36 -0.18
C THR A 271 -38.95 -19.49 -1.03
N ILE A 272 -39.08 -19.84 -2.31
CA ILE A 272 -39.95 -19.14 -3.26
C ILE A 272 -40.99 -20.15 -3.75
N ARG A 273 -42.28 -19.81 -3.60
CA ARG A 273 -43.39 -20.60 -4.15
C ARG A 273 -43.82 -20.00 -5.48
N LEU A 274 -43.91 -20.84 -6.51
CA LEU A 274 -44.37 -20.46 -7.84
C LEU A 274 -45.65 -21.22 -8.15
N ASP A 275 -46.70 -20.51 -8.57
CA ASP A 275 -47.98 -21.10 -8.95
C ASP A 275 -48.09 -21.16 -10.48
N GLY A 276 -48.47 -22.34 -11.00
CA GLY A 276 -48.65 -22.58 -12.44
C GLY A 276 -47.63 -23.58 -13.02
N LYS A 277 -47.59 -23.67 -14.35
CA LYS A 277 -46.64 -24.55 -15.05
C LYS A 277 -45.26 -23.90 -15.05
N LEU A 278 -44.28 -24.56 -14.44
CA LEU A 278 -42.89 -24.10 -14.42
C LEU A 278 -42.24 -24.27 -15.80
N ASP A 279 -41.56 -23.23 -16.29
CA ASP A 279 -40.63 -23.34 -17.41
C ASP A 279 -39.22 -23.59 -16.86
N GLU A 280 -38.83 -24.86 -16.84
CA GLU A 280 -37.55 -25.32 -16.30
C GLU A 280 -36.34 -24.74 -17.05
N SER A 281 -36.47 -24.57 -18.38
CA SER A 281 -35.40 -24.03 -19.21
C SER A 281 -35.17 -22.55 -18.90
N ALA A 282 -36.26 -21.80 -18.73
CA ALA A 282 -36.19 -20.40 -18.30
C ALA A 282 -35.60 -20.25 -16.90
N LEU A 283 -35.98 -21.12 -15.94
CA LEU A 283 -35.43 -21.12 -14.59
C LEU A 283 -33.91 -21.38 -14.59
N ARG A 284 -33.48 -22.47 -15.24
CA ARG A 284 -32.06 -22.85 -15.35
C ARG A 284 -31.22 -21.75 -15.99
N ASN A 285 -31.72 -21.14 -17.07
CA ASN A 285 -31.04 -20.01 -17.73
C ASN A 285 -30.97 -18.76 -16.84
N SER A 286 -31.99 -18.51 -16.03
CA SER A 286 -32.02 -17.36 -15.11
C SER A 286 -30.99 -17.52 -13.99
N VAL A 287 -30.87 -18.72 -13.41
CA VAL A 287 -29.84 -19.04 -12.41
C VAL A 287 -28.44 -18.91 -13.03
N ARG A 288 -28.21 -19.48 -14.22
CA ARG A 288 -26.92 -19.35 -14.92
C ARG A 288 -26.54 -17.88 -15.13
N LYS A 289 -27.44 -17.07 -15.66
CA LYS A 289 -27.19 -15.62 -15.85
C LYS A 289 -26.91 -14.89 -14.55
N LEU A 290 -27.54 -15.29 -13.44
CA LEU A 290 -27.29 -14.70 -12.13
C LEU A 290 -25.87 -15.02 -11.66
N VAL A 291 -25.47 -16.29 -11.76
CA VAL A 291 -24.14 -16.77 -11.41
C VAL A 291 -23.08 -16.12 -12.28
N ASP A 292 -23.27 -16.07 -13.61
CA ASP A 292 -22.33 -15.43 -14.56
C ASP A 292 -22.17 -13.92 -14.30
N ARG A 293 -23.23 -13.26 -13.82
CA ARG A 293 -23.20 -11.81 -13.54
C ARG A 293 -22.44 -11.46 -12.26
N HIS A 294 -22.39 -12.35 -11.27
CA HIS A 294 -21.88 -12.02 -9.93
C HIS A 294 -20.68 -12.90 -9.56
N GLU A 295 -19.49 -12.30 -9.50
CA GLU A 295 -18.25 -12.98 -9.10
C GLU A 295 -18.38 -13.67 -7.74
N ALA A 296 -19.14 -13.08 -6.80
CA ALA A 296 -19.34 -13.61 -5.46
C ALA A 296 -19.95 -15.02 -5.41
N LEU A 297 -20.71 -15.42 -6.43
CA LEU A 297 -21.31 -16.76 -6.54
C LEU A 297 -20.37 -17.80 -7.18
N ARG A 298 -19.13 -17.39 -7.49
CA ARG A 298 -18.10 -18.21 -8.14
C ARG A 298 -16.79 -18.20 -7.35
N ILE A 299 -16.88 -17.84 -6.07
CA ILE A 299 -15.74 -17.78 -5.16
C ILE A 299 -15.58 -19.12 -4.46
N THR A 300 -14.37 -19.67 -4.53
CA THR A 300 -13.88 -20.68 -3.58
C THR A 300 -12.71 -20.10 -2.80
N PHE A 301 -12.41 -20.67 -1.64
CA PHE A 301 -11.29 -20.28 -0.79
C PHE A 301 -10.19 -21.32 -0.95
N ASP A 302 -8.93 -20.92 -0.83
CA ASP A 302 -7.86 -21.90 -0.80
C ASP A 302 -7.91 -22.71 0.51
N ALA A 303 -7.31 -23.91 0.49
CA ALA A 303 -7.32 -24.82 1.64
C ALA A 303 -6.66 -24.24 2.90
N ASN A 304 -5.90 -23.15 2.77
CA ASN A 304 -5.23 -22.47 3.87
C ASN A 304 -5.97 -21.20 4.36
N GLY A 305 -7.08 -20.82 3.71
CA GLY A 305 -7.87 -19.65 4.09
C GLY A 305 -7.18 -18.32 3.86
N VAL A 306 -6.20 -18.24 2.96
CA VAL A 306 -5.43 -17.02 2.69
C VAL A 306 -6.01 -16.25 1.50
N PHE A 307 -6.54 -16.98 0.51
CA PHE A 307 -6.97 -16.39 -0.75
C PHE A 307 -8.37 -16.85 -1.16
N GLN A 308 -9.13 -15.94 -1.78
CA GLN A 308 -10.29 -16.26 -2.60
C GLN A 308 -9.85 -16.48 -4.04
N GLN A 309 -10.45 -17.47 -4.68
CA GLN A 309 -10.30 -17.81 -6.09
C GLN A 309 -11.64 -17.55 -6.77
N ILE A 310 -11.62 -16.71 -7.80
CA ILE A 310 -12.81 -16.38 -8.59
C ILE A 310 -12.72 -17.17 -9.89
N ALA A 311 -13.62 -18.13 -10.08
CA ALA A 311 -13.77 -18.84 -11.34
C ALA A 311 -14.40 -17.93 -12.41
N GLU A 312 -13.90 -18.02 -13.65
CA GLU A 312 -14.51 -17.31 -14.79
C GLU A 312 -15.96 -17.76 -15.00
N ASN A 313 -16.22 -19.07 -14.95
CA ASN A 313 -17.56 -19.67 -15.07
C ASN A 313 -17.66 -20.89 -14.14
N ILE A 314 -18.86 -21.15 -13.62
CA ILE A 314 -19.18 -22.37 -12.85
C ILE A 314 -20.54 -22.91 -13.28
N GLU A 315 -20.66 -24.23 -13.32
CA GLU A 315 -21.94 -24.88 -13.56
C GLU A 315 -22.62 -25.20 -12.22
N VAL A 316 -23.74 -24.53 -11.94
CA VAL A 316 -24.52 -24.77 -10.73
C VAL A 316 -25.53 -25.89 -10.99
N ALA A 317 -25.39 -26.98 -10.25
CA ALA A 317 -26.34 -28.08 -10.28
C ALA A 317 -27.65 -27.67 -9.55
N ILE A 318 -28.77 -27.76 -10.26
CA ILE A 318 -30.11 -27.60 -9.65
C ILE A 318 -30.68 -28.99 -9.41
N ALA A 319 -30.77 -29.38 -8.14
CA ALA A 319 -31.37 -30.64 -7.72
C ALA A 319 -32.90 -30.57 -7.81
N GLU A 320 -33.52 -31.58 -8.42
CA GLU A 320 -34.96 -31.69 -8.56
C GLU A 320 -35.49 -32.83 -7.70
N LYS A 321 -36.54 -32.57 -6.94
CA LYS A 321 -37.26 -33.57 -6.13
C LYS A 321 -38.74 -33.49 -6.44
N ASP A 322 -39.29 -34.55 -7.02
CA ASP A 322 -40.71 -34.65 -7.33
C ASP A 322 -41.49 -35.20 -6.12
N LEU A 323 -42.32 -34.34 -5.52
CA LEU A 323 -43.20 -34.68 -4.39
C LEU A 323 -44.67 -34.83 -4.82
N SER A 324 -44.96 -34.84 -6.12
CA SER A 324 -46.33 -34.88 -6.65
C SER A 324 -47.07 -36.18 -6.30
N ASN A 325 -46.33 -37.26 -6.08
CA ASN A 325 -46.87 -38.58 -5.72
C ASN A 325 -47.29 -38.71 -4.25
N LEU A 326 -47.00 -37.71 -3.42
CA LEU A 326 -47.40 -37.66 -2.01
C LEU A 326 -48.73 -36.92 -1.84
N ASP A 327 -49.52 -37.33 -0.84
CA ASP A 327 -50.69 -36.58 -0.39
C ASP A 327 -50.28 -35.22 0.23
N SER A 328 -51.27 -34.35 0.49
CA SER A 328 -51.01 -32.97 0.89
C SER A 328 -50.22 -32.84 2.20
N ASP A 329 -50.56 -33.66 3.20
CA ASP A 329 -49.95 -33.58 4.53
C ASP A 329 -48.55 -34.21 4.53
N ALA A 330 -48.38 -35.32 3.80
CA ALA A 330 -47.09 -35.95 3.59
C ALA A 330 -46.14 -35.05 2.77
N ARG A 331 -46.66 -34.33 1.77
CA ARG A 331 -45.88 -33.40 0.94
C ARG A 331 -45.34 -32.22 1.75
N GLU A 332 -46.17 -31.61 2.58
CA GLU A 332 -45.74 -30.49 3.43
C GLU A 332 -44.71 -30.95 4.47
N THR A 333 -44.92 -32.13 5.05
CA THR A 333 -43.97 -32.72 6.02
C THR A 333 -42.61 -33.00 5.36
N GLU A 334 -42.61 -33.60 4.16
CA GLU A 334 -41.36 -33.87 3.44
C GLU A 334 -40.68 -32.58 2.99
N LEU A 335 -41.42 -31.57 2.56
CA LEU A 335 -40.86 -30.26 2.19
C LEU A 335 -40.15 -29.60 3.39
N GLN A 336 -40.76 -29.59 4.56
CA GLN A 336 -40.15 -29.03 5.78
C GLN A 336 -38.89 -29.79 6.19
N LYS A 337 -38.90 -31.12 6.05
CA LYS A 337 -37.73 -31.95 6.30
C LYS A 337 -36.59 -31.60 5.33
N LEU A 338 -36.87 -31.52 4.04
CA LEU A 338 -35.89 -31.14 3.02
C LEU A 338 -35.28 -29.77 3.29
N GLN A 339 -36.10 -28.77 3.62
CA GLN A 339 -35.62 -27.44 4.00
C GLN A 339 -34.71 -27.48 5.24
N SER A 340 -35.07 -28.28 6.25
CA SER A 340 -34.24 -28.43 7.45
C SER A 340 -32.92 -29.15 7.18
N GLU A 341 -32.90 -30.11 6.25
CA GLU A 341 -31.70 -30.84 5.85
C GLU A 341 -30.74 -29.92 5.08
N GLU A 342 -31.25 -29.19 4.07
CA GLU A 342 -30.45 -28.25 3.27
C GLU A 342 -29.83 -27.14 4.13
N ASN A 343 -30.59 -26.59 5.10
CA ASN A 343 -30.07 -25.58 6.02
C ASN A 343 -28.92 -26.06 6.90
N ARG A 344 -28.79 -27.38 7.12
CA ARG A 344 -27.76 -27.99 7.96
C ARG A 344 -26.64 -28.62 7.15
N GLN A 345 -26.66 -28.46 5.83
CA GLN A 345 -25.58 -28.92 4.97
C GLN A 345 -24.48 -27.83 4.93
N PRO A 346 -23.25 -28.12 5.37
CA PRO A 346 -22.15 -27.17 5.27
C PRO A 346 -21.73 -27.01 3.80
N PHE A 347 -21.34 -25.79 3.41
CA PHE A 347 -20.72 -25.54 2.11
C PHE A 347 -19.26 -26.00 2.10
N ASP A 348 -18.83 -26.63 1.01
CA ASP A 348 -17.40 -26.88 0.76
C ASP A 348 -16.79 -25.63 0.14
N LEU A 349 -16.28 -24.74 1.01
CA LEU A 349 -15.68 -23.49 0.55
C LEU A 349 -14.42 -23.70 -0.31
N VAL A 350 -13.81 -24.88 -0.32
CA VAL A 350 -12.56 -25.13 -1.06
C VAL A 350 -12.84 -25.64 -2.47
N ASN A 351 -13.77 -26.57 -2.62
CA ASN A 351 -14.06 -27.21 -3.90
C ASN A 351 -15.30 -26.68 -4.63
N GLY A 352 -16.14 -25.88 -3.94
CA GLY A 352 -17.37 -25.33 -4.49
C GLY A 352 -18.59 -26.21 -4.24
#